data_AF-A0A924XML1-F1
#
_entry.id   AF-A0A924XML1-F1
#
_cell.length_a   1.000
_cell.length_b   1.000
_cell.length_c   1.000
_cell.angle_alpha   90.00
_cell.angle_beta   90.00
_cell.angle_gamma   90.00
#
_symmetry.space_group_name_H-M   'P 1'
#
loop_
_entity.id
_entity.type
_entity.pdbx_description
1 polymer ?
#
loop_
_entity_poly.entity_id
_entity_poly.type
_entity_poly.pdbx_seq_one_letter_code
_entity_poly.pdbx_strand_id
1 'polypeptide(L)'
;MGTCLVYSAQIYGDGTVIYKGDEYVKIIGRKRYKISKDTVKKLMAEFRRIKFLSLKDVYDAGELELPALVTKVLLDGQGKKVVNYSGAPKELNELHIRILQDTKLFDYVGPL
;
A
#
# COMPACT_ATOMS: atom_id res chain seq x y z
N MET A 1 -22.81 4.52 -8.42
CA MET A 1 -21.91 3.40 -8.76
C MET A 1 -20.54 3.80 -8.29
N GLY A 2 -19.96 3.04 -7.35
CA GLY A 2 -18.67 3.36 -6.75
C GLY A 2 -17.53 2.99 -7.71
N THR A 3 -16.57 3.90 -7.84
CA THR A 3 -15.36 3.72 -8.64
C THR A 3 -14.35 2.97 -7.78
N CYS A 4 -14.25 1.63 -7.92
CA CYS A 4 -13.28 0.84 -7.17
C CYS A 4 -11.92 0.86 -7.88
N LEU A 5 -10.90 1.48 -7.29
CA LEU A 5 -9.55 1.51 -7.85
C LEU A 5 -8.94 0.10 -7.93
N VAL A 6 -8.56 -0.35 -9.13
CA VAL A 6 -7.91 -1.66 -9.31
C VAL A 6 -6.47 -1.44 -9.76
N TYR A 7 -5.52 -1.68 -8.86
CA TYR A 7 -4.09 -1.59 -9.14
C TYR A 7 -3.24 -2.44 -8.20
N SER A 8 -1.96 -2.58 -8.54
CA SER A 8 -0.94 -3.13 -7.66
C SER A 8 0.37 -2.35 -7.79
N ALA A 9 1.15 -2.32 -6.71
CA ALA A 9 2.50 -1.76 -6.69
C ALA A 9 3.45 -2.68 -5.92
N GLN A 10 4.66 -2.86 -6.45
CA GLN A 10 5.75 -3.56 -5.78
C GLN A 10 6.94 -2.62 -5.62
N ILE A 11 7.42 -2.49 -4.39
CA ILE A 11 8.52 -1.60 -4.02
C ILE A 11 9.68 -2.48 -3.56
N TYR A 12 10.82 -2.37 -4.23
CA TYR A 12 12.02 -3.14 -3.96
C TYR A 12 12.99 -2.37 -3.08
N GLY A 13 13.85 -3.09 -2.35
CA GLY A 13 14.85 -2.50 -1.44
C GLY A 13 15.85 -1.56 -2.12
N ASP A 14 16.04 -1.70 -3.42
CA ASP A 14 16.90 -0.84 -4.25
C ASP A 14 16.17 0.43 -4.76
N GLY A 15 14.93 0.65 -4.33
CA GLY A 15 14.08 1.76 -4.73
C GLY A 15 13.33 1.55 -6.05
N THR A 16 13.40 0.37 -6.68
CA THR A 16 12.56 0.08 -7.86
C THR A 16 11.10 0.02 -7.45
N VAL A 17 10.24 0.71 -8.18
CA VAL A 17 8.78 0.58 -8.06
C VAL A 17 8.22 0.04 -9.37
N ILE A 18 7.44 -1.04 -9.28
CA ILE A 18 6.67 -1.60 -10.39
C ILE A 18 5.20 -1.40 -10.06
N TYR A 19 4.57 -0.49 -10.79
CA TYR A 19 3.13 -0.21 -10.73
C TYR A 19 2.41 -0.91 -11.88
N LYS A 20 1.22 -1.44 -11.61
CA LYS A 20 0.28 -1.94 -12.62
C LYS A 20 -1.11 -1.40 -12.27
N GLY A 21 -1.60 -0.49 -13.10
CA GLY A 21 -2.98 -0.01 -13.05
C GLY A 21 -3.87 -0.83 -13.99
N ASP A 22 -5.08 -1.16 -13.55
CA ASP A 22 -6.05 -1.93 -14.34
C ASP A 22 -7.32 -1.11 -14.61
N GLU A 23 -8.13 -0.83 -13.58
CA GLU A 23 -9.40 -0.11 -13.73
C GLU A 23 -9.48 1.11 -12.81
N TYR A 24 -10.16 2.14 -13.31
CA TYR A 24 -10.50 3.35 -12.56
C TYR A 24 -9.32 4.16 -12.00
N VAL A 25 -8.11 3.88 -12.47
CA VAL A 25 -6.89 4.61 -12.13
C VAL A 25 -6.57 5.68 -13.18
N LYS A 26 -5.79 6.68 -12.79
CA LYS A 26 -5.31 7.73 -13.71
C LYS A 26 -4.40 7.19 -14.82
N ILE A 27 -3.59 6.17 -14.55
CA ILE A 27 -2.67 5.57 -15.52
C ILE A 27 -2.89 4.06 -15.60
N ILE A 28 -3.47 3.58 -16.70
CA ILE A 28 -3.64 2.14 -16.96
C ILE A 28 -2.33 1.54 -17.48
N GLY A 29 -2.08 0.28 -17.12
CA GLY A 29 -0.94 -0.51 -17.58
C GLY A 29 0.25 -0.49 -16.62
N ARG A 30 1.37 -1.08 -17.08
CA ARG A 30 2.59 -1.23 -16.28
C ARG A 30 3.48 0.01 -16.38
N LYS A 31 3.96 0.49 -15.23
CA LYS A 31 4.99 1.53 -15.13
C LYS A 31 6.11 1.07 -14.19
N ARG A 32 7.33 1.42 -14.55
CA ARG A 32 8.52 1.17 -13.74
C ARG A 32 9.23 2.49 -13.51
N TYR A 33 9.52 2.80 -12.25
CA TYR A 33 10.27 4.00 -11.89
C TYR A 33 11.10 3.76 -10.63
N LYS A 34 11.88 4.77 -10.23
CA LYS A 34 12.77 4.72 -9.07
C LYS A 34 12.36 5.75 -8.02
N ILE A 35 12.46 5.35 -6.76
CA ILE A 35 12.51 6.23 -5.59
C ILE A 35 13.87 6.13 -4.93
N SER A 36 14.19 7.09 -4.05
CA SER A 36 15.46 7.08 -3.36
C SER A 36 15.54 5.92 -2.35
N LYS A 37 16.75 5.40 -2.09
CA LYS A 37 16.97 4.42 -1.02
C LYS A 37 16.59 4.98 0.36
N ASP A 38 16.73 6.29 0.56
CA ASP A 38 16.31 6.96 1.80
C ASP A 38 14.79 6.89 1.99
N THR A 39 14.02 7.09 0.92
CA THR A 39 12.57 6.90 0.90
C THR A 39 12.20 5.47 1.30
N VAL A 40 12.87 4.46 0.74
CA VAL A 40 12.65 3.05 1.13
C VAL A 40 12.93 2.84 2.63
N LYS A 41 14.04 3.39 3.14
CA LYS A 41 14.39 3.30 4.57
C LYS A 41 13.32 3.96 5.45
N LYS A 42 12.80 5.12 5.07
CA LYS A 42 11.71 5.82 5.76
C LYS A 42 10.43 4.98 5.81
N LEU A 43 10.04 4.38 4.69
CA LEU A 43 8.90 3.45 4.65
C LEU A 43 9.12 2.26 5.58
N MET A 44 10.29 1.62 5.53
CA MET A 44 10.60 0.49 6.42
C MET A 44 10.61 0.89 7.91
N ALA A 45 11.06 2.10 8.24
CA ALA A 45 10.97 2.63 9.60
C ALA A 45 9.51 2.81 10.04
N GLU A 46 8.62 3.23 9.14
CA GLU A 46 7.19 3.38 9.43
C GLU A 46 6.51 2.03 9.69
N PHE A 47 6.80 1.01 8.88
CA PHE A 47 6.32 -0.36 9.13
C PHE A 47 6.73 -0.87 10.52
N ARG A 48 7.96 -0.56 10.97
CA ARG A 48 8.42 -0.88 12.33
C ARG A 48 7.69 -0.04 13.39
N ARG A 49 7.54 1.26 13.16
CA ARG A 49 6.90 2.20 14.09
C ARG A 49 5.49 1.74 14.47
N ILE A 50 4.71 1.28 13.50
CA ILE A 50 3.34 0.82 13.73
C ILE A 50 3.24 -0.64 14.15
N LYS A 51 4.38 -1.31 14.37
CA LYS A 51 4.46 -2.75 14.69
C LYS A 51 3.68 -3.60 13.69
N PHE A 52 3.86 -3.37 12.38
CA PHE A 52 3.04 -3.98 11.33
C PHE A 52 2.96 -5.52 11.43
N LEU A 53 4.07 -6.17 11.80
CA LEU A 53 4.11 -7.63 11.97
C LEU A 53 3.12 -8.15 13.04
N SER A 54 2.76 -7.32 14.01
CA SER A 54 1.83 -7.63 15.11
C SER A 54 0.37 -7.26 14.81
N LEU A 55 0.07 -6.66 13.66
CA LEU A 55 -1.32 -6.34 13.28
C LEU A 55 -2.12 -7.62 13.01
N LYS A 56 -3.46 -7.51 13.04
CA LYS A 56 -4.34 -8.60 12.59
C LYS A 56 -4.12 -8.84 11.09
N ASP A 57 -4.32 -10.09 10.67
CA ASP A 57 -4.20 -10.45 9.25
C ASP A 57 -5.34 -9.88 8.40
N VAL A 58 -6.52 -9.74 9.00
CA VAL A 58 -7.73 -9.23 8.34
C VAL A 58 -8.44 -8.24 9.25
N TYR A 59 -8.84 -7.11 8.67
CA TYR A 59 -9.75 -6.13 9.26
C TYR A 59 -11.01 -6.05 8.41
N ASP A 60 -12.14 -6.39 9.03
CA ASP A 60 -13.46 -6.41 8.42
C ASP A 60 -14.49 -6.13 9.53
N ALA A 61 -15.21 -5.02 9.41
CA ALA A 61 -16.25 -4.61 10.36
C ALA A 61 -17.66 -5.12 9.99
N GLY A 62 -17.77 -5.98 8.96
CA GLY A 62 -19.05 -6.57 8.53
C GLY A 62 -19.85 -5.71 7.55
N GLU A 63 -19.20 -4.77 6.86
CA GLU A 63 -19.82 -3.95 5.82
C GLU A 63 -19.86 -4.74 4.50
N LEU A 64 -21.02 -4.79 3.84
CA LEU A 64 -21.17 -5.47 2.56
C LEU A 64 -20.45 -4.68 1.44
N GLU A 65 -19.65 -5.39 0.63
CA GLU A 65 -19.09 -4.95 -0.66
C GLU A 65 -18.09 -3.76 -0.59
N LEU A 66 -17.12 -3.81 0.32
CA LEU A 66 -16.00 -2.87 0.31
C LEU A 66 -14.79 -3.41 -0.47
N PRO A 67 -14.07 -2.53 -1.19
CA PRO A 67 -12.80 -2.90 -1.79
C PRO A 67 -11.75 -3.16 -0.71
N ALA A 68 -10.98 -4.24 -0.88
CA ALA A 68 -9.89 -4.58 0.02
C ALA A 68 -8.60 -3.85 -0.36
N LEU A 69 -7.94 -3.25 0.63
CA LEU A 69 -6.54 -2.85 0.52
C LEU A 69 -5.63 -3.94 1.10
N VAL A 70 -4.78 -4.51 0.26
CA VAL A 70 -3.87 -5.60 0.65
C VAL A 70 -2.43 -5.10 0.69
N THR A 71 -1.83 -5.12 1.88
CA THR A 71 -0.45 -4.70 2.10
C THR A 71 0.40 -5.91 2.50
N LYS A 72 1.53 -6.11 1.82
CA LYS A 72 2.51 -7.15 2.12
C LYS A 72 3.87 -6.51 2.36
N VAL A 73 4.59 -6.97 3.38
CA VAL A 73 5.95 -6.53 3.66
C VAL A 73 6.82 -7.70 4.08
N LEU A 74 8.09 -7.67 3.67
CA LEU A 74 9.17 -8.49 4.24
C LEU A 74 10.03 -7.55 5.10
N LEU A 75 9.95 -7.72 6.41
CA LEU A 75 10.61 -6.86 7.39
C LEU A 75 11.43 -7.73 8.34
N ASP A 76 12.72 -7.46 8.46
CA ASP A 76 13.64 -8.17 9.36
C ASP A 76 13.60 -9.70 9.17
N GLY A 77 13.49 -10.14 7.91
CA GLY A 77 13.40 -11.55 7.52
C GLY A 77 12.01 -12.18 7.68
N GLN A 78 11.04 -11.45 8.22
CA GLN A 78 9.68 -11.92 8.47
C GLN A 78 8.69 -11.32 7.48
N GLY A 79 7.91 -12.18 6.82
CA GLY A 79 6.84 -11.77 5.91
C GLY A 79 5.53 -11.56 6.67
N LYS A 80 4.82 -10.48 6.37
CA LYS A 80 3.44 -10.23 6.85
C LYS A 80 2.56 -9.76 5.72
N LYS A 81 1.30 -10.21 5.73
CA LYS A 81 0.21 -9.75 4.87
C LYS A 81 -0.91 -9.23 5.77
N VAL A 82 -1.46 -8.07 5.44
CA VAL A 82 -2.65 -7.52 6.06
C VAL A 82 -3.67 -7.21 4.95
N VAL A 83 -4.92 -7.62 5.17
CA VAL A 83 -6.07 -7.31 4.31
C VAL A 83 -6.99 -6.38 5.08
N ASN A 84 -7.26 -5.20 4.55
CA ASN A 84 -8.12 -4.20 5.17
C ASN A 84 -9.35 -3.95 4.28
N TYR A 85 -10.51 -4.40 4.73
CA TYR A 85 -11.80 -4.02 4.17
C TYR A 85 -12.33 -2.76 4.87
N SER A 86 -12.39 -2.79 6.20
CA SER A 86 -12.82 -1.68 7.06
C SER A 86 -12.36 -1.88 8.51
N GLY A 87 -12.47 -0.83 9.33
CA GLY A 87 -12.18 -0.91 10.77
C GLY A 87 -10.69 -1.08 11.12
N ALA A 88 -9.79 -0.83 10.17
CA ALA A 88 -8.35 -0.79 10.45
C ALA A 88 -7.98 0.32 11.45
N PRO A 89 -6.96 0.10 12.28
CA PRO A 89 -6.46 1.12 13.19
C PRO A 89 -5.92 2.33 12.40
N LYS A 90 -6.00 3.51 13.01
CA LYS A 90 -5.62 4.79 12.40
C LYS A 90 -4.21 4.75 11.81
N GLU A 91 -3.27 4.11 12.52
CA GLU A 91 -1.87 4.00 12.13
C GLU A 91 -1.67 3.22 10.83
N LEU A 92 -2.50 2.20 10.58
CA LEU A 92 -2.46 1.45 9.31
C LEU A 92 -2.97 2.32 8.15
N ASN A 93 -4.01 3.12 8.37
CA ASN A 93 -4.50 4.06 7.36
C ASN A 93 -3.48 5.17 7.05
N GLU A 94 -2.83 5.72 8.08
CA GLU A 94 -1.74 6.70 7.91
C GLU A 94 -0.55 6.12 7.14
N LEU A 95 -0.16 4.86 7.42
CA LEU A 95 0.89 4.18 6.67
C LEU A 95 0.55 4.09 5.19
N HIS A 96 -0.70 3.76 4.83
CA HIS A 96 -1.13 3.69 3.44
C HIS A 96 -1.03 5.05 2.72
N ILE A 97 -1.41 6.13 3.41
CA ILE A 97 -1.26 7.50 2.88
C ILE A 97 0.22 7.80 2.62
N ARG A 98 1.12 7.48 3.57
CA ARG A 98 2.56 7.69 3.37
C ARG A 98 3.12 6.88 2.23
N ILE A 99 2.72 5.61 2.08
CA ILE A 99 3.11 4.78 0.94
C ILE A 99 2.74 5.49 -0.35
N LEU A 100 1.51 5.99 -0.50
CA LEU A 100 1.08 6.67 -1.73
C LEU A 100 1.90 7.93 -2.03
N GLN A 101 2.18 8.75 -1.02
CA GLN A 101 2.92 10.00 -1.15
C GLN A 101 4.40 9.76 -1.44
N ASP A 102 5.07 8.98 -0.58
CA ASP A 102 6.52 8.75 -0.64
C ASP A 102 6.93 8.00 -1.91
N THR A 103 6.05 7.13 -2.41
CA THR A 103 6.30 6.34 -3.63
C THR A 103 5.81 7.02 -4.89
N LYS A 104 5.22 8.23 -4.81
CA LYS A 104 4.57 8.93 -5.93
C LYS A 104 3.42 8.16 -6.57
N LEU A 105 2.92 7.10 -5.95
CA LEU A 105 1.82 6.31 -6.51
C LEU A 105 0.57 7.17 -6.72
N PHE A 106 0.35 8.19 -5.87
CA PHE A 106 -0.75 9.13 -6.02
C PHE A 106 -0.86 9.73 -7.45
N ASP A 107 0.28 9.99 -8.09
CA ASP A 107 0.32 10.53 -9.46
C ASP A 107 -0.21 9.55 -10.53
N TYR A 108 -0.23 8.25 -10.22
CA TYR A 108 -0.65 7.15 -11.09
C TYR A 108 -2.05 6.64 -10.76
N VAL A 109 -2.40 6.56 -9.47
CA VAL A 109 -3.70 6.05 -9.05
C VAL A 109 -4.77 7.13 -9.19
N GLY A 110 -4.46 8.38 -8.87
CA GLY A 110 -5.44 9.47 -8.73
C GLY A 110 -5.86 9.70 -7.27
N PRO A 111 -6.73 10.69 -7.01
CA PRO A 111 -7.25 10.94 -5.68
C PRO A 111 -8.04 9.74 -5.15
N LEU A 112 -7.89 9.45 -3.85
CA LEU A 112 -8.72 8.52 -3.09
C LEU A 112 -10.06 9.18 -2.74
#